data_AF-A0A2N7F6H8-F1
#
_entry.id   AF-A0A2N7F6H8-F1
#
_cell.length_a   1.000
_cell.length_b   1.000
_cell.length_c   1.000
_cell.angle_alpha   90.00
_cell.angle_beta   90.00
_cell.angle_gamma   90.00
#
_symmetry.space_group_name_H-M   'P 1'
#
loop_
_entity.id
_entity.type
_entity.pdbx_description
1 polymer ?
#
loop_
_entity_poly.entity_id
_entity_poly.type
_entity_poly.pdbx_seq_one_letter_code
_entity_poly.pdbx_strand_id
1 'polypeptide(L)'
;MREITMTNKSSMLAVVLGALLSGCASDAQVQTKLDAPTNAEVCCSDFSQYPYAQLNDNEDLKFDIDLGSPVGTFTTGNSHFAAFKFSERSGEMVVKLSSLMIDDSVFAPEAMLLDENFKPVQTLKFEDFKVQASDAFTRTSYIERLRIDASKTPYIVIYTPADELGNKVKVDHPAKVRAKEFGEVMPMVTDPVYTNQLGGRLELEIKTLKLRPYRAKPAVAPVAAVAAPAAMAATATAVVPKKADTQIRVQQETKDFYLSAIQNAVKSGDIPKALGLLDEAKALNVEGAQEAFVRAVNAK
;
A
#
# COMPACT_ATOMS: atom_id res chain seq x y z
N MET A 1 31.00 -85.36 45.53
CA MET A 1 31.99 -84.56 44.78
C MET A 1 31.45 -84.31 43.38
N ARG A 2 31.51 -83.05 42.93
CA ARG A 2 31.13 -82.49 41.62
C ARG A 2 29.64 -82.18 41.37
N GLU A 3 29.23 -81.01 41.87
CA GLU A 3 28.87 -79.80 41.09
C GLU A 3 29.08 -79.87 39.55
N ILE A 4 28.31 -79.26 38.64
CA ILE A 4 27.62 -77.96 38.63
C ILE A 4 26.51 -77.94 37.55
N THR A 5 25.58 -77.03 37.78
CA THR A 5 24.36 -76.57 37.09
C THR A 5 24.36 -76.40 35.55
N MET A 6 23.19 -76.63 34.93
CA MET A 6 22.80 -76.07 33.62
C MET A 6 21.46 -75.34 33.73
N THR A 7 21.43 -74.16 33.12
CA THR A 7 20.47 -73.08 33.32
C THR A 7 19.26 -73.17 32.37
N ASN A 8 18.17 -72.58 32.85
CA ASN A 8 16.79 -72.50 32.38
C ASN A 8 16.56 -71.68 31.07
N LYS A 9 15.33 -71.84 30.54
CA LYS A 9 14.49 -70.93 29.71
C LYS A 9 14.47 -71.21 28.20
N SER A 10 13.36 -71.09 27.46
CA SER A 10 11.93 -70.94 27.74
C SER A 10 11.21 -70.99 26.38
N SER A 11 10.06 -71.65 26.38
CA SER A 11 8.84 -71.40 25.59
C SER A 11 8.94 -70.99 24.12
N MET A 12 8.54 -71.93 23.26
CA MET A 12 8.01 -71.67 21.93
C MET A 12 6.67 -70.91 21.97
N LEU A 13 6.33 -70.37 20.80
CA LEU A 13 5.01 -70.03 20.26
C LEU A 13 4.47 -68.59 20.45
N ALA A 14 4.73 -67.74 19.45
CA ALA A 14 3.73 -66.83 18.86
C ALA A 14 4.23 -66.38 17.49
N VAL A 15 3.53 -66.83 16.45
CA VAL A 15 3.83 -66.65 15.03
C VAL A 15 2.85 -65.62 14.46
N VAL A 16 3.40 -64.67 13.69
CA VAL A 16 2.76 -63.86 12.64
C VAL A 16 1.81 -62.74 13.09
N LEU A 17 2.37 -61.52 13.11
CA LEU A 17 1.66 -60.29 12.75
C LEU A 17 2.69 -59.26 12.24
N GLY A 18 3.19 -59.47 11.03
CA GLY A 18 4.25 -58.65 10.46
C GLY A 18 4.17 -58.61 8.94
N ALA A 19 3.33 -57.73 8.41
CA ALA A 19 3.42 -57.10 7.09
C ALA A 19 2.17 -56.23 6.91
N LEU A 20 2.29 -55.12 6.15
CA LEU A 20 1.28 -54.12 5.82
C LEU A 20 1.27 -52.85 6.71
N LEU A 21 2.45 -52.27 6.91
CA LEU A 21 2.60 -50.81 6.96
C LEU A 21 3.41 -50.37 5.72
N SER A 22 2.87 -50.65 4.53
CA SER A 22 3.24 -49.90 3.33
C SER A 22 2.56 -48.54 3.44
N GLY A 23 3.14 -47.65 4.25
CA GLY A 23 2.81 -46.24 4.18
C GLY A 23 3.22 -45.77 2.80
N CYS A 24 2.23 -45.48 1.94
CA CYS A 24 2.43 -44.63 0.79
C CYS A 24 2.80 -43.25 1.34
N ALA A 25 4.06 -43.04 1.70
CA ALA A 25 4.64 -41.72 1.67
C ALA A 25 4.70 -41.35 0.18
N SER A 26 3.57 -40.88 -0.34
CA SER A 26 3.61 -40.05 -1.53
C SER A 26 4.43 -38.85 -1.09
N ASP A 27 5.68 -38.82 -1.55
CA ASP A 27 6.45 -37.61 -1.68
C ASP A 27 5.61 -36.70 -2.60
N ALA A 28 4.62 -36.05 -2.01
CA ALA A 28 4.01 -34.87 -2.58
C ALA A 28 5.13 -33.83 -2.51
N GLN A 29 6.07 -33.94 -3.43
CA GLN A 29 6.80 -32.80 -3.93
C GLN A 29 5.70 -31.85 -4.39
N VAL A 30 5.29 -30.96 -3.49
CA VAL A 30 4.45 -29.82 -3.79
C VAL A 30 5.29 -29.00 -4.75
N GLN A 31 5.24 -29.36 -6.03
CA GLN A 31 5.53 -28.44 -7.11
C GLN A 31 4.40 -27.43 -7.01
N THR A 32 4.62 -26.40 -6.20
CA THR A 32 3.84 -25.17 -6.22
C THR A 32 3.95 -24.67 -7.65
N LYS A 33 2.97 -25.06 -8.47
CA LYS A 33 2.82 -24.52 -9.79
C LYS A 33 2.67 -23.01 -9.60
N LEU A 34 3.60 -22.26 -10.16
CA LEU A 34 3.55 -20.80 -10.15
C LEU A 34 2.39 -20.40 -11.05
N ASP A 35 1.22 -20.31 -10.44
CA ASP A 35 -0.01 -19.89 -11.08
C ASP A 35 -0.33 -18.48 -10.60
N ALA A 36 -0.81 -17.65 -11.52
CA ALA A 36 -1.30 -16.31 -11.18
C ALA A 36 -2.44 -16.38 -10.16
N PRO A 37 -2.59 -15.37 -9.28
CA PRO A 37 -3.68 -15.33 -8.31
C PRO A 37 -5.06 -15.44 -8.95
N THR A 38 -6.00 -16.03 -8.23
CA THR A 38 -7.36 -16.23 -8.76
C THR A 38 -8.21 -14.96 -8.66
N ASN A 39 -9.29 -14.89 -9.44
CA ASN A 39 -10.22 -13.74 -9.40
C ASN A 39 -10.89 -13.55 -8.03
N ALA A 40 -10.94 -14.58 -7.18
CA ALA A 40 -11.51 -14.50 -5.84
C ALA A 40 -10.62 -13.72 -4.86
N GLU A 41 -9.33 -13.56 -5.19
CA GLU A 41 -8.34 -12.87 -4.35
C GLU A 41 -8.23 -11.38 -4.69
N VAL A 42 -8.81 -10.94 -5.82
CA VAL A 42 -8.75 -9.56 -6.30
C VAL A 42 -9.39 -8.63 -5.26
N CYS A 43 -8.60 -7.68 -4.74
CA CYS A 43 -9.04 -6.81 -3.65
C CYS A 43 -10.02 -5.72 -4.09
N CYS A 44 -9.93 -5.33 -5.36
CA CYS A 44 -10.29 -3.99 -5.79
C CYS A 44 -10.80 -4.03 -7.24
N SER A 45 -11.90 -3.34 -7.50
CA SER A 45 -12.56 -3.34 -8.82
C SER A 45 -12.04 -2.27 -9.78
N ASP A 46 -11.38 -1.24 -9.24
CA ASP A 46 -10.86 -0.09 -9.99
C ASP A 46 -9.55 0.39 -9.39
N PHE A 47 -8.68 1.01 -10.20
CA PHE A 47 -7.38 1.52 -9.76
C PHE A 47 -7.48 2.60 -8.68
N SER A 48 -8.59 3.34 -8.61
CA SER A 48 -8.84 4.32 -7.54
C SER A 48 -9.00 3.69 -6.15
N GLN A 49 -9.29 2.39 -6.07
CA GLN A 49 -9.49 1.65 -4.82
C GLN A 49 -8.20 1.02 -4.28
N TYR A 50 -7.09 1.10 -5.03
CA TYR A 50 -5.85 0.47 -4.64
C TYR A 50 -5.26 1.14 -3.38
N PRO A 51 -4.62 0.37 -2.49
CA PRO A 51 -4.06 0.90 -1.25
C PRO A 51 -2.71 1.62 -1.51
N TYR A 52 -2.79 2.88 -1.98
CA TYR A 52 -1.59 3.67 -2.28
C TYR A 52 -0.84 4.11 -1.02
N ALA A 53 0.46 3.78 -0.93
CA ALA A 53 1.36 4.39 0.03
C ALA A 53 1.92 5.73 -0.50
N GLN A 54 1.94 6.76 0.34
CA GLN A 54 2.44 8.09 -0.04
C GLN A 54 3.97 8.13 0.05
N LEU A 55 4.63 8.56 -1.03
CA LEU A 55 6.07 8.76 -1.11
C LEU A 55 6.45 10.23 -0.85
N ASN A 56 7.70 10.43 -0.43
CA ASN A 56 8.33 11.73 -0.21
C ASN A 56 8.96 12.30 -1.50
N ASP A 57 9.45 13.56 -1.44
CA ASP A 57 10.10 14.25 -2.56
C ASP A 57 11.36 13.49 -3.05
N ASN A 58 12.14 12.95 -2.11
CA ASN A 58 13.27 12.07 -2.39
C ASN A 58 13.22 10.91 -1.40
N GLU A 59 13.24 9.70 -1.91
CA GLU A 59 13.07 8.50 -1.09
C GLU A 59 13.79 7.32 -1.73
N ASP A 60 14.39 6.48 -0.89
CA ASP A 60 14.92 5.17 -1.28
C ASP A 60 14.16 4.14 -0.44
N LEU A 61 13.14 3.54 -1.06
CA LEU A 61 12.21 2.63 -0.40
C LEU A 61 12.51 1.19 -0.80
N LYS A 62 12.75 0.34 0.18
CA LYS A 62 12.82 -1.11 0.01
C LYS A 62 11.53 -1.73 0.48
N PHE A 63 10.92 -2.57 -0.34
CA PHE A 63 9.65 -3.21 -0.04
C PHE A 63 9.59 -4.60 -0.67
N ASP A 64 8.74 -5.45 -0.12
CA ASP A 64 8.49 -6.79 -0.63
C ASP A 64 7.08 -6.83 -1.23
N ILE A 65 6.93 -7.50 -2.38
CA ILE A 65 5.64 -7.97 -2.89
C ILE A 65 5.60 -9.46 -2.64
N ASP A 66 4.57 -9.95 -1.98
CA ASP A 66 4.41 -11.34 -1.57
C ASP A 66 2.94 -11.77 -1.58
N LEU A 67 2.64 -12.98 -1.09
CA LEU A 67 1.28 -13.51 -1.02
C LEU A 67 0.35 -12.71 -0.09
N GLY A 68 0.88 -11.87 0.79
CA GLY A 68 0.10 -10.97 1.64
C GLY A 68 -0.20 -9.63 0.97
N SER A 69 0.40 -9.35 -0.18
CA SER A 69 0.17 -8.13 -0.95
C SER A 69 -1.17 -8.17 -1.68
N PRO A 70 -1.85 -7.03 -1.88
CA PRO A 70 -3.14 -7.00 -2.57
C PRO A 70 -3.01 -7.53 -4.00
N VAL A 71 -4.09 -8.16 -4.49
CA VAL A 71 -4.18 -8.69 -5.85
C VAL A 71 -5.02 -7.76 -6.72
N GLY A 72 -4.50 -7.43 -7.90
CA GLY A 72 -5.15 -6.62 -8.92
C GLY A 72 -5.23 -7.36 -10.25
N THR A 73 -6.10 -6.90 -11.13
CA THR A 73 -6.26 -7.44 -12.49
C THR A 73 -5.53 -6.55 -13.50
N PHE A 74 -4.61 -7.15 -14.25
CA PHE A 74 -3.80 -6.48 -15.27
C PHE A 74 -4.01 -7.15 -16.63
N THR A 75 -3.35 -6.63 -17.68
CA THR A 75 -3.57 -7.06 -19.06
C THR A 75 -3.26 -8.53 -19.30
N THR A 76 -2.20 -9.06 -18.71
CA THR A 76 -1.77 -10.46 -18.91
C THR A 76 -2.34 -11.42 -17.87
N GLY A 77 -2.96 -10.91 -16.80
CA GLY A 77 -3.58 -11.70 -15.75
C GLY A 77 -3.63 -10.96 -14.41
N ASN A 78 -4.04 -11.66 -13.36
CA ASN A 78 -3.99 -11.12 -12.01
C ASN A 78 -2.56 -11.17 -11.47
N SER A 79 -2.21 -10.25 -10.58
CA SER A 79 -0.92 -10.22 -9.90
C SER A 79 -1.03 -9.58 -8.53
N HIS A 80 -0.18 -10.02 -7.61
CA HIS A 80 0.14 -9.22 -6.43
C HIS A 80 0.81 -7.92 -6.86
N PHE A 81 0.54 -6.83 -6.16
CA PHE A 81 1.07 -5.52 -6.52
C PHE A 81 1.40 -4.66 -5.30
N ALA A 82 2.22 -3.64 -5.54
CA ALA A 82 2.40 -2.50 -4.65
C ALA A 82 2.00 -1.22 -5.39
N ALA A 83 1.32 -0.31 -4.69
CA ALA A 83 0.83 0.93 -5.27
C ALA A 83 1.33 2.13 -4.46
N PHE A 84 1.81 3.16 -5.15
CA PHE A 84 2.36 4.35 -4.53
C PHE A 84 1.83 5.63 -5.14
N LYS A 85 1.66 6.66 -4.32
CA LYS A 85 1.39 8.04 -4.73
C LYS A 85 2.64 8.87 -4.56
N PHE A 86 3.09 9.55 -5.61
CA PHE A 86 4.22 10.47 -5.54
C PHE A 86 3.89 11.72 -4.72
N SER A 87 4.91 12.40 -4.20
CA SER A 87 4.72 13.66 -3.49
C SER A 87 4.07 14.73 -4.37
N GLU A 88 3.07 15.42 -3.81
CA GLU A 88 2.36 16.54 -4.47
C GLU A 88 3.27 17.73 -4.79
N ARG A 89 4.42 17.82 -4.11
CA ARG A 89 5.43 18.86 -4.35
C ARG A 89 6.31 18.54 -5.55
N SER A 90 6.34 17.30 -6.02
CA SER A 90 7.32 16.82 -6.99
C SER A 90 6.79 17.00 -8.41
N GLY A 91 7.48 17.78 -9.24
CA GLY A 91 7.15 17.97 -10.66
C GLY A 91 7.90 16.96 -11.51
N GLU A 92 8.97 17.41 -12.18
CA GLU A 92 9.89 16.49 -12.87
C GLU A 92 10.72 15.71 -11.85
N MET A 93 10.78 14.39 -12.01
CA MET A 93 11.54 13.49 -11.15
C MET A 93 12.18 12.36 -11.95
N VAL A 94 13.11 11.68 -11.31
CA VAL A 94 13.65 10.39 -11.77
C VAL A 94 13.12 9.31 -10.84
N VAL A 95 12.56 8.27 -11.43
CA VAL A 95 12.16 7.04 -10.75
C VAL A 95 13.10 5.95 -11.21
N LYS A 96 13.73 5.26 -10.27
CA LYS A 96 14.48 4.04 -10.53
C LYS A 96 13.82 2.90 -9.78
N LEU A 97 13.40 1.89 -10.53
CA LEU A 97 12.79 0.67 -9.98
C LEU A 97 13.78 -0.48 -10.18
N SER A 98 14.06 -1.19 -9.09
CA SER A 98 14.95 -2.34 -9.10
C SER A 98 14.25 -3.55 -8.49
N SER A 99 14.40 -4.73 -9.09
CA SER A 99 13.91 -6.00 -8.57
C SER A 99 15.10 -6.92 -8.29
N LEU A 100 15.31 -7.27 -7.02
CA LEU A 100 16.49 -8.01 -6.58
C LEU A 100 16.38 -9.50 -6.92
N MET A 101 17.47 -10.08 -7.40
CA MET A 101 17.62 -11.51 -7.63
C MET A 101 18.15 -12.19 -6.35
N ILE A 102 17.33 -13.02 -5.73
CA ILE A 102 17.59 -13.62 -4.41
C ILE A 102 17.22 -15.11 -4.47
N ASP A 103 18.13 -15.99 -4.05
CA ASP A 103 17.89 -17.44 -3.90
C ASP A 103 17.22 -18.08 -5.14
N ASP A 104 17.84 -17.90 -6.30
CA ASP A 104 17.37 -18.39 -7.61
C ASP A 104 15.96 -17.91 -8.00
N SER A 105 15.47 -16.86 -7.34
CA SER A 105 14.16 -16.25 -7.54
C SER A 105 14.28 -14.76 -7.85
N VAL A 106 13.35 -14.25 -8.66
CA VAL A 106 13.28 -12.83 -9.01
C VAL A 106 11.85 -12.43 -9.31
N PHE A 107 11.47 -11.19 -8.99
CA PHE A 107 10.20 -10.62 -9.45
C PHE A 107 10.41 -9.98 -10.82
N ALA A 108 9.55 -10.22 -11.81
CA ALA A 108 9.63 -9.60 -13.13
C ALA A 108 8.81 -8.30 -13.13
N PRO A 109 9.42 -7.12 -12.89
CA PRO A 109 8.63 -5.93 -12.63
C PRO A 109 8.02 -5.36 -13.91
N GLU A 110 6.76 -4.96 -13.82
CA GLU A 110 6.14 -3.94 -14.65
C GLU A 110 5.65 -2.81 -13.77
N ALA A 111 5.68 -1.59 -14.29
CA ALA A 111 5.20 -0.41 -13.57
C ALA A 111 4.24 0.41 -14.42
N MET A 112 3.01 0.55 -13.95
CA MET A 112 1.96 1.34 -14.58
C MET A 112 1.86 2.71 -13.90
N LEU A 113 2.03 3.76 -14.68
CA LEU A 113 1.90 5.15 -14.26
C LEU A 113 0.48 5.65 -14.55
N LEU A 114 -0.19 6.18 -13.54
CA LEU A 114 -1.58 6.63 -13.64
C LEU A 114 -1.70 8.15 -13.47
N ASP A 115 -2.68 8.73 -14.14
CA ASP A 115 -3.08 10.14 -13.98
C ASP A 115 -3.86 10.40 -12.67
N GLU A 116 -4.27 11.65 -12.44
CA GLU A 116 -5.10 12.04 -11.29
C GLU A 116 -6.48 11.34 -11.23
N ASN A 117 -6.93 10.78 -12.36
CA ASN A 117 -8.17 10.02 -12.46
C ASN A 117 -7.93 8.51 -12.42
N PHE A 118 -6.73 8.08 -12.03
CA PHE A 118 -6.29 6.68 -11.96
C PHE A 118 -6.33 5.96 -13.31
N LYS A 119 -6.20 6.69 -14.43
CA LYS A 119 -6.12 6.10 -15.77
C LYS A 119 -4.67 5.82 -16.15
N PRO A 120 -4.37 4.67 -16.78
CA PRO A 120 -3.03 4.38 -17.29
C PRO A 120 -2.60 5.41 -18.33
N VAL A 121 -1.46 6.05 -18.10
CA VAL A 121 -0.84 7.01 -19.04
C VAL A 121 0.36 6.38 -19.73
N GLN A 122 1.16 5.65 -18.97
CA GLN A 122 2.37 4.98 -19.44
C GLN A 122 2.60 3.72 -18.63
N THR A 123 3.04 2.65 -19.29
CA THR A 123 3.48 1.43 -18.62
C THR A 123 4.92 1.18 -19.00
N LEU A 124 5.76 1.00 -17.99
CA LEU A 124 7.09 0.43 -18.15
C LEU A 124 6.94 -1.09 -18.19
N LYS A 125 7.29 -1.69 -19.31
CA LYS A 125 7.14 -3.12 -19.51
C LYS A 125 8.35 -3.87 -19.00
N PHE A 126 8.21 -5.17 -18.79
CA PHE A 126 9.31 -6.00 -18.30
C PHE A 126 10.51 -5.98 -19.25
N GLU A 127 10.30 -5.89 -20.57
CA GLU A 127 11.38 -5.90 -21.57
C GLU A 127 12.22 -4.62 -21.56
N ASP A 128 11.72 -3.54 -20.94
CA ASP A 128 12.48 -2.30 -20.78
C ASP A 128 13.58 -2.46 -19.70
N PHE A 129 13.42 -3.40 -18.76
CA PHE A 129 14.36 -3.61 -17.68
C PHE A 129 15.63 -4.31 -18.14
N LYS A 130 16.76 -3.84 -17.60
CA LYS A 130 18.08 -4.43 -17.85
C LYS A 130 18.55 -5.21 -16.64
N VAL A 131 19.34 -6.23 -16.88
CA VAL A 131 20.05 -6.93 -15.80
C VAL A 131 21.25 -6.11 -15.39
N GLN A 132 21.26 -5.67 -14.14
CA GLN A 132 22.45 -5.14 -13.47
C GLN A 132 23.16 -6.28 -12.76
N ALA A 133 24.41 -6.53 -13.14
CA ALA A 133 25.26 -7.49 -12.43
C ALA A 133 25.59 -6.98 -11.01
N SER A 134 25.78 -7.91 -10.07
CA SER A 134 26.21 -7.54 -8.72
C SER A 134 27.60 -6.88 -8.72
N ASP A 135 27.78 -5.94 -7.80
CA ASP A 135 29.07 -5.30 -7.51
C ASP A 135 29.41 -5.44 -6.02
N ALA A 136 30.32 -4.60 -5.50
CA ALA A 136 30.72 -4.64 -4.08
C ALA A 136 29.59 -4.26 -3.10
N PHE A 137 28.54 -3.57 -3.57
CA PHE A 137 27.50 -2.98 -2.74
C PHE A 137 26.07 -3.34 -3.18
N THR A 138 25.88 -3.78 -4.43
CA THR A 138 24.56 -4.12 -4.97
C THR A 138 24.47 -5.58 -5.39
N ARG A 139 23.29 -6.18 -5.18
CA ARG A 139 22.97 -7.51 -5.72
C ARG A 139 22.60 -7.42 -7.20
N THR A 140 22.68 -8.55 -7.88
CA THR A 140 22.14 -8.68 -9.23
C THR A 140 20.65 -8.36 -9.20
N SER A 141 20.19 -7.57 -10.15
CA SER A 141 18.80 -7.11 -10.18
C SER A 141 18.35 -6.81 -11.61
N TYR A 142 17.04 -6.80 -11.83
CA TYR A 142 16.46 -6.02 -12.91
C TYR A 142 16.43 -4.55 -12.48
N ILE A 143 16.83 -3.65 -13.36
CA ILE A 143 16.82 -2.22 -13.10
C ILE A 143 16.27 -1.47 -14.31
N GLU A 144 15.49 -0.44 -14.04
CA GLU A 144 15.14 0.56 -15.04
C GLU A 144 15.02 1.95 -14.41
N ARG A 145 15.33 2.99 -15.19
CA ARG A 145 15.34 4.37 -14.73
C ARG A 145 14.66 5.26 -15.75
N LEU A 146 13.56 5.85 -15.32
CA LEU A 146 12.75 6.74 -16.15
C LEU A 146 12.68 8.14 -15.54
N ARG A 147 12.55 9.14 -16.42
CA ARG A 147 12.26 10.51 -16.02
C ARG A 147 10.77 10.77 -16.28
N ILE A 148 10.02 11.12 -15.25
CA ILE A 148 8.59 11.44 -15.34
C ILE A 148 8.27 12.82 -14.80
N ASP A 149 7.07 13.28 -15.15
CA ASP A 149 6.42 14.43 -14.57
C ASP A 149 5.27 13.95 -13.70
N ALA A 150 5.47 13.94 -12.38
CA ALA A 150 4.46 13.45 -11.45
C ALA A 150 3.17 14.31 -11.48
N SER A 151 3.19 15.51 -12.07
CA SER A 151 1.97 16.30 -12.27
C SER A 151 1.01 15.70 -13.28
N LYS A 152 1.53 14.86 -14.18
CA LYS A 152 0.73 14.11 -15.15
C LYS A 152 0.48 12.68 -14.70
N THR A 153 1.45 12.10 -14.00
CA THR A 153 1.39 10.72 -13.51
C THR A 153 1.68 10.64 -12.00
N PRO A 154 0.75 11.07 -11.13
CA PRO A 154 0.98 11.11 -9.69
C PRO A 154 0.97 9.74 -9.00
N TYR A 155 0.58 8.67 -9.68
CA TYR A 155 0.53 7.32 -9.11
C TYR A 155 1.36 6.33 -9.92
N ILE A 156 1.87 5.32 -9.23
CA ILE A 156 2.58 4.18 -9.82
C ILE A 156 2.05 2.89 -9.18
N VAL A 157 1.78 1.89 -10.01
CA VAL A 157 1.41 0.53 -9.59
C VAL A 157 2.45 -0.43 -10.14
N ILE A 158 3.04 -1.23 -9.26
CA ILE A 158 4.13 -2.16 -9.58
C ILE A 158 3.62 -3.58 -9.38
N TYR A 159 3.71 -4.41 -10.42
CA TYR A 159 3.21 -5.78 -10.44
C TYR A 159 4.12 -6.66 -11.32
N THR A 160 3.85 -7.97 -11.37
CA THR A 160 4.51 -8.89 -12.31
C THR A 160 3.49 -9.39 -13.33
N PRO A 161 3.80 -9.38 -14.63
CA PRO A 161 2.89 -9.88 -15.64
C PRO A 161 2.79 -11.41 -15.54
N ALA A 162 1.58 -11.95 -15.69
CA ALA A 162 1.27 -13.34 -15.36
C ALA A 162 1.92 -14.35 -16.32
N ASP A 163 2.16 -13.94 -17.57
CA ASP A 163 2.86 -14.69 -18.61
C ASP A 163 4.38 -14.78 -18.39
N GLU A 164 4.93 -13.98 -17.48
CA GLU A 164 6.33 -14.07 -17.07
C GLU A 164 6.58 -15.06 -15.93
N LEU A 165 5.54 -15.54 -15.25
CA LEU A 165 5.68 -16.42 -14.09
C LEU A 165 6.30 -17.78 -14.47
N GLY A 166 7.32 -18.20 -13.72
CA GLY A 166 8.04 -19.45 -13.95
C GLY A 166 9.06 -19.39 -15.09
N ASN A 167 9.12 -18.30 -15.86
CA ASN A 167 10.18 -18.10 -16.86
C ASN A 167 11.55 -18.04 -16.17
N LYS A 168 12.55 -18.63 -16.82
CA LYS A 168 13.91 -18.68 -16.31
C LYS A 168 14.78 -17.66 -17.03
N VAL A 169 15.46 -16.82 -16.27
CA VAL A 169 16.48 -15.90 -16.77
C VAL A 169 17.86 -16.43 -16.40
N LYS A 170 18.75 -16.51 -17.40
CA LYS A 170 20.16 -16.80 -17.18
C LYS A 170 20.93 -15.48 -17.20
N VAL A 171 21.68 -15.21 -16.14
CA VAL A 171 22.43 -13.96 -15.99
C VAL A 171 23.92 -14.25 -16.02
N ASP A 172 24.69 -13.44 -16.75
CA ASP A 172 26.15 -13.54 -16.76
C ASP A 172 26.71 -13.42 -15.33
N HIS A 173 27.56 -14.37 -14.93
CA HIS A 173 28.23 -14.30 -13.64
C HIS A 173 29.01 -12.97 -13.52
N PRO A 174 28.98 -12.25 -12.38
CA PRO A 174 29.61 -10.92 -12.23
C PRO A 174 31.10 -10.91 -12.59
N ALA A 175 31.83 -12.00 -12.31
CA ALA A 175 33.22 -12.17 -12.72
C ALA A 175 33.41 -12.14 -14.26
N LYS A 176 32.47 -12.68 -15.03
CA LYS A 176 32.49 -12.61 -16.50
C LYS A 176 32.19 -11.20 -17.00
N VAL A 177 31.24 -10.52 -16.38
CA VAL A 177 30.90 -9.12 -16.75
C VAL A 177 32.12 -8.23 -16.53
N ARG A 178 32.78 -8.34 -15.37
CA ARG A 178 34.03 -7.62 -15.07
C ARG A 178 35.13 -7.96 -16.08
N ALA A 179 35.38 -9.23 -16.36
CA ALA A 179 36.43 -9.62 -17.30
C ALA A 179 36.20 -9.01 -18.70
N LYS A 180 34.93 -8.97 -19.17
CA LYS A 180 34.57 -8.30 -20.43
C LYS A 180 34.86 -6.79 -20.40
N GLU A 181 34.52 -6.10 -19.31
CA GLU A 181 34.73 -4.65 -19.16
C GLU A 181 36.21 -4.26 -19.11
N PHE A 182 37.03 -5.05 -18.41
CA PHE A 182 38.47 -4.80 -18.25
C PHE A 182 39.33 -5.44 -19.35
N GLY A 183 38.72 -6.19 -20.28
CA GLY A 183 39.45 -6.88 -21.35
C GLY A 183 40.34 -8.02 -20.84
N GLU A 184 39.98 -8.62 -19.70
CA GLU A 184 40.70 -9.74 -19.09
C GLU A 184 40.30 -11.07 -19.72
N VAL A 185 41.04 -12.13 -19.37
CA VAL A 185 40.70 -13.50 -19.79
C VAL A 185 39.38 -13.92 -19.15
N MET A 186 38.47 -14.46 -19.95
CA MET A 186 37.15 -14.91 -19.49
C MET A 186 37.27 -16.06 -18.47
N PRO A 187 36.76 -15.90 -17.25
CA PRO A 187 36.83 -16.95 -16.24
C PRO A 187 35.85 -18.10 -16.54
N MET A 188 36.25 -19.33 -16.19
CA MET A 188 35.40 -20.51 -16.30
C MET A 188 34.49 -20.61 -15.07
N VAL A 189 33.38 -19.88 -15.09
CA VAL A 189 32.37 -19.87 -14.02
C VAL A 189 30.98 -20.14 -14.57
N THR A 190 30.14 -20.78 -13.76
CA THR A 190 28.74 -21.04 -14.10
C THR A 190 27.91 -19.78 -13.91
N ASP A 191 27.05 -19.50 -14.88
CA ASP A 191 26.14 -18.36 -14.83
C ASP A 191 24.91 -18.72 -13.97
N PRO A 192 24.53 -17.87 -13.01
CA PRO A 192 23.32 -18.09 -12.23
C PRO A 192 22.06 -18.07 -13.11
N VAL A 193 21.05 -18.84 -12.68
CA VAL A 193 19.74 -18.91 -13.32
C VAL A 193 18.70 -18.58 -12.27
N TYR A 194 17.87 -17.59 -12.55
CA TYR A 194 16.77 -17.19 -11.67
C TYR A 194 15.44 -17.52 -12.32
N THR A 195 14.42 -17.78 -11.49
CA THR A 195 13.06 -18.05 -11.93
C THR A 195 12.18 -16.87 -11.52
N ASN A 196 11.38 -16.37 -12.45
CA ASN A 196 10.40 -15.32 -12.19
C ASN A 196 9.31 -15.84 -11.25
N GLN A 197 9.05 -15.13 -10.14
CA GLN A 197 8.13 -15.51 -9.07
C GLN A 197 6.98 -14.52 -8.90
N LEU A 198 5.93 -14.96 -8.20
CA LEU A 198 4.77 -14.14 -7.81
C LEU A 198 5.13 -12.97 -6.88
N GLY A 199 6.26 -13.07 -6.19
CA GLY A 199 6.74 -12.10 -5.22
C GLY A 199 8.25 -11.97 -5.25
N GLY A 200 8.74 -10.92 -4.61
CA GLY A 200 10.16 -10.64 -4.50
C GLY A 200 10.44 -9.33 -3.79
N ARG A 201 11.73 -9.01 -3.66
CA ARG A 201 12.20 -7.80 -3.02
C ARG A 201 12.54 -6.74 -4.04
N LEU A 202 11.95 -5.56 -3.88
CA LEU A 202 12.13 -4.43 -4.77
C LEU A 202 12.72 -3.21 -4.05
N GLU A 203 13.36 -2.35 -4.83
CA GLU A 203 13.85 -1.04 -4.41
C GLU A 203 13.30 0.04 -5.35
N LEU A 204 12.64 1.04 -4.79
CA LEU A 204 12.09 2.19 -5.50
C LEU A 204 12.80 3.46 -5.03
N GLU A 205 13.62 4.03 -5.91
CA GLU A 205 14.38 5.25 -5.65
C GLU A 205 13.74 6.43 -6.41
N ILE A 206 13.29 7.44 -5.66
CA ILE A 206 12.67 8.66 -6.16
C ILE A 206 13.62 9.83 -5.95
N LYS A 207 13.88 10.58 -7.03
CA LYS A 207 14.67 11.81 -7.00
C LYS A 207 13.94 12.94 -7.70
N THR A 208 13.42 13.89 -6.93
CA THR A 208 12.78 15.08 -7.49
C THR A 208 13.81 16.04 -8.06
N LEU A 209 13.61 16.40 -9.33
CA LEU A 209 14.49 17.31 -10.06
C LEU A 209 13.93 18.73 -10.12
N LYS A 210 12.61 18.87 -10.24
CA LYS A 210 11.92 20.16 -10.18
C LYS A 210 10.70 20.05 -9.29
N LEU A 211 10.53 21.02 -8.40
CA LEU A 211 9.32 21.14 -7.60
C LEU A 211 8.17 21.69 -8.46
N ARG A 212 6.94 21.28 -8.16
CA ARG A 212 5.76 21.88 -8.76
C ARG A 212 5.59 23.31 -8.23
N PRO A 213 5.21 24.26 -9.09
CA PRO A 213 4.84 25.58 -8.64
C PRO A 213 3.57 25.47 -7.78
N TYR A 214 3.74 25.60 -6.47
CA TYR A 214 2.63 25.68 -5.54
C TYR A 214 2.05 27.09 -5.58
N ARG A 215 0.80 27.23 -6.05
CA ARG A 215 0.02 28.44 -5.79
C ARG A 215 -0.73 28.23 -4.48
N ALA A 216 -0.36 28.99 -3.46
CA ALA A 216 -1.11 29.04 -2.23
C ALA A 216 -2.57 29.40 -2.56
N LYS A 217 -3.47 28.43 -2.41
CA LYS A 217 -4.90 28.74 -2.39
C LYS A 217 -5.17 29.42 -1.05
N PRO A 218 -5.75 30.63 -1.03
CA PRO A 218 -6.34 31.16 0.20
C PRO A 218 -7.33 30.11 0.70
N ALA A 219 -7.26 29.75 1.97
CA ALA A 219 -8.19 28.80 2.56
C ALA A 219 -9.63 29.31 2.33
N VAL A 220 -10.38 28.63 1.47
CA VAL A 220 -11.80 28.93 1.27
C VAL A 220 -12.54 28.29 2.43
N ALA A 221 -13.15 29.12 3.28
CA ALA A 221 -14.00 28.67 4.38
C ALA A 221 -15.11 27.75 3.83
N PRO A 222 -15.43 26.63 4.51
CA PRO A 222 -16.37 25.64 4.00
C PRO A 222 -17.77 26.26 3.85
N VAL A 223 -18.26 26.30 2.61
CA VAL A 223 -19.65 26.64 2.29
C VAL A 223 -20.49 25.40 2.62
N ALA A 224 -21.22 25.45 3.73
CA ALA A 224 -22.11 24.37 4.15
C ALA A 224 -23.28 24.22 3.16
N ALA A 225 -23.35 23.08 2.49
CA ALA A 225 -24.49 22.65 1.68
C ALA A 225 -25.63 22.21 2.62
N VAL A 226 -26.81 22.83 2.48
CA VAL A 226 -28.02 22.40 3.19
C VAL A 226 -28.86 21.53 2.26
N ALA A 227 -28.92 20.24 2.58
CA ALA A 227 -29.94 19.32 2.09
C ALA A 227 -31.29 19.66 2.75
N ALA A 228 -32.34 19.71 1.93
CA ALA A 228 -33.71 19.93 2.36
C ALA A 228 -34.25 18.74 3.20
N PRO A 229 -35.04 18.97 4.26
CA PRO A 229 -35.92 17.97 4.82
C PRO A 229 -37.36 18.12 4.29
N ALA A 230 -37.94 16.98 3.92
CA ALA A 230 -39.37 16.81 3.69
C ALA A 230 -40.06 16.41 5.01
N ALA A 231 -41.19 17.06 5.35
CA ALA A 231 -42.32 16.44 6.07
C ALA A 231 -43.58 17.34 6.13
N MET A 232 -44.59 16.93 5.37
CA MET A 232 -46.06 16.94 5.59
C MET A 232 -46.73 17.90 6.62
N ALA A 233 -47.68 18.76 6.17
CA ALA A 233 -49.14 18.60 6.36
C ALA A 233 -49.96 19.92 6.24
N ALA A 234 -51.07 19.85 5.48
CA ALA A 234 -52.35 20.58 5.57
C ALA A 234 -52.48 22.12 5.37
N THR A 235 -53.15 22.47 4.27
CA THR A 235 -54.17 23.54 4.03
C THR A 235 -54.02 24.93 4.65
N ALA A 236 -53.83 25.97 3.83
CA ALA A 236 -54.82 27.01 3.49
C ALA A 236 -54.19 28.25 2.81
N THR A 237 -54.77 28.62 1.65
CA THR A 237 -54.88 29.95 1.01
C THR A 237 -53.70 30.93 0.92
N ALA A 238 -53.45 31.31 -0.34
CA ALA A 238 -52.47 32.25 -0.84
C ALA A 238 -52.61 33.69 -0.34
N VAL A 239 -51.47 34.32 0.02
CA VAL A 239 -51.16 35.74 -0.24
C VAL A 239 -49.63 35.90 -0.41
N VAL A 240 -49.25 36.59 -1.47
CA VAL A 240 -47.89 36.95 -1.95
C VAL A 240 -47.08 37.73 -0.89
N PRO A 241 -45.76 37.49 -0.69
CA PRO A 241 -44.78 38.53 -1.05
C PRO A 241 -43.33 38.07 -1.42
N LYS A 242 -42.75 38.84 -2.35
CA LYS A 242 -41.42 39.49 -2.31
C LYS A 242 -40.19 38.69 -1.82
N LYS A 243 -39.35 38.38 -2.81
CA LYS A 243 -37.93 37.95 -2.80
C LYS A 243 -37.11 38.52 -1.63
N ALA A 244 -36.55 37.64 -0.79
CA ALA A 244 -35.62 37.98 0.29
C ALA A 244 -34.35 37.09 0.25
N ASP A 245 -33.23 37.78 0.42
CA ASP A 245 -31.85 37.33 0.42
C ASP A 245 -31.58 36.48 1.68
N THR A 246 -31.33 35.18 1.50
CA THR A 246 -31.33 34.19 2.60
C THR A 246 -30.03 33.38 2.63
N GLN A 247 -28.89 34.01 2.94
CA GLN A 247 -27.66 33.26 3.21
C GLN A 247 -26.83 33.74 4.43
N ILE A 248 -27.24 34.76 5.19
CA ILE A 248 -26.43 35.30 6.31
C ILE A 248 -26.98 34.96 7.71
N ARG A 249 -28.19 34.40 7.85
CA ARG A 249 -28.81 34.24 9.18
C ARG A 249 -28.46 32.96 9.95
N VAL A 250 -27.90 31.93 9.31
CA VAL A 250 -27.72 30.61 9.94
C VAL A 250 -26.45 30.50 10.79
N GLN A 251 -25.39 31.29 10.54
CA GLN A 251 -24.14 31.21 11.31
C GLN A 251 -24.20 31.94 12.66
N GLN A 252 -25.03 32.99 12.77
CA GLN A 252 -25.12 33.78 14.00
C GLN A 252 -25.83 33.00 15.12
N GLU A 253 -26.90 32.28 14.80
CA GLU A 253 -27.66 31.48 15.76
C GLU A 253 -26.82 30.33 16.35
N THR A 254 -25.95 29.71 15.55
CA THR A 254 -25.01 28.67 16.02
C THR A 254 -23.97 29.25 16.98
N LYS A 255 -23.41 30.44 16.69
CA LYS A 255 -22.47 31.12 17.60
C LYS A 255 -23.16 31.44 18.94
N ASP A 256 -24.35 32.04 18.89
CA ASP A 256 -25.09 32.44 20.10
C ASP A 256 -25.50 31.23 20.95
N PHE A 257 -25.81 30.09 20.33
CA PHE A 257 -26.11 28.84 21.02
C PHE A 257 -24.92 28.34 21.85
N TYR A 258 -23.73 28.19 21.25
CA TYR A 258 -22.55 27.71 21.99
C TYR A 258 -22.11 28.70 23.08
N LEU A 259 -22.15 30.01 22.80
CA LEU A 259 -21.79 31.03 23.79
C LEU A 259 -22.74 31.03 25.00
N SER A 260 -24.03 30.86 24.78
CA SER A 260 -25.03 30.80 25.87
C SER A 260 -25.00 29.46 26.61
N ALA A 261 -24.83 28.34 25.91
CA ALA A 261 -24.74 27.01 26.51
C ALA A 261 -23.50 26.88 27.42
N ILE A 262 -22.35 27.39 26.98
CA ILE A 262 -21.11 27.44 27.79
C ILE A 262 -21.32 28.28 29.04
N GLN A 263 -21.88 29.49 28.91
CA GLN A 263 -22.15 30.37 30.05
C GLN A 263 -23.12 29.75 31.05
N ASN A 264 -24.17 29.07 30.57
CA ASN A 264 -25.15 28.42 31.42
C ASN A 264 -24.56 27.22 32.16
N ALA A 265 -23.77 26.38 31.47
CA ALA A 265 -23.11 25.23 32.09
C ALA A 265 -22.16 25.64 33.23
N VAL A 266 -21.40 26.73 33.02
CA VAL A 266 -20.52 27.28 34.07
C VAL A 266 -21.33 27.87 35.24
N LYS A 267 -22.41 28.62 34.96
CA LYS A 267 -23.31 29.14 36.00
C LYS A 267 -23.97 28.04 36.82
N SER A 268 -24.31 26.92 36.18
CA SER A 268 -24.87 25.73 36.84
C SER A 268 -23.82 24.90 37.60
N GLY A 269 -22.53 25.29 37.58
CA GLY A 269 -21.45 24.59 38.27
C GLY A 269 -20.97 23.31 37.57
N ASP A 270 -21.48 23.01 36.38
CA ASP A 270 -21.14 21.82 35.60
C ASP A 270 -19.95 22.11 34.68
N ILE A 271 -18.77 22.15 35.28
CA ILE A 271 -17.50 22.42 34.59
C ILE A 271 -17.16 21.35 33.54
N PRO A 272 -17.37 20.03 33.76
CA PRO A 272 -17.13 19.02 32.75
C PRO A 272 -17.96 19.24 31.47
N LYS A 273 -19.24 19.57 31.62
CA LYS A 273 -20.11 19.89 30.49
C LYS A 273 -19.69 21.18 29.78
N ALA A 274 -19.28 22.20 30.54
CA ALA A 274 -18.78 23.45 29.96
C ALA A 274 -17.50 23.26 29.14
N LEU A 275 -16.60 22.36 29.56
CA LEU A 275 -15.40 21.99 28.80
C LEU A 275 -15.74 21.19 27.54
N GLY A 276 -16.65 20.22 27.61
CA GLY A 276 -17.11 19.49 26.43
C GLY A 276 -17.73 20.42 25.37
N LEU A 277 -18.60 21.35 25.81
CA LEU A 277 -19.17 22.36 24.92
C LEU A 277 -18.12 23.32 24.34
N LEU A 278 -17.05 23.62 25.08
CA LEU A 278 -15.94 24.43 24.60
C LEU A 278 -15.13 23.68 23.54
N ASP A 279 -14.85 22.39 23.74
CA ASP A 279 -14.09 21.58 22.79
C ASP A 279 -14.88 21.33 21.50
N GLU A 280 -16.20 21.11 21.61
CA GLU A 280 -17.11 21.08 20.46
C GLU A 280 -17.13 22.42 19.72
N ALA A 281 -17.25 23.53 20.45
CA ALA A 281 -17.24 24.86 19.86
C ALA A 281 -15.90 25.16 19.14
N LYS A 282 -14.76 24.70 19.69
CA LYS A 282 -13.45 24.79 19.04
C LYS A 282 -13.34 23.91 17.79
N ALA A 283 -13.84 22.67 17.86
CA ALA A 283 -13.89 21.77 16.71
C ALA A 283 -14.73 22.35 15.56
N LEU A 284 -15.74 23.16 15.90
CA LEU A 284 -16.63 23.85 14.96
C LEU A 284 -16.16 25.27 14.58
N ASN A 285 -14.98 25.71 15.01
CA ASN A 285 -14.45 27.06 14.78
C ASN A 285 -15.39 28.20 15.23
N VAL A 286 -16.12 28.01 16.33
CA VAL A 286 -16.95 29.05 16.95
C VAL A 286 -16.06 30.09 17.63
N GLU A 287 -15.92 31.24 16.98
CA GLU A 287 -15.21 32.40 17.53
C GLU A 287 -15.84 32.87 18.85
N GLY A 288 -15.00 33.24 19.82
CA GLY A 288 -15.45 33.77 21.12
C GLY A 288 -15.85 32.73 22.17
N ALA A 289 -15.87 31.43 21.84
CA ALA A 289 -16.24 30.36 22.79
C ALA A 289 -15.30 30.29 24.01
N GLN A 290 -13.98 30.44 23.78
CA GLN A 290 -12.98 30.44 24.84
C GLN A 290 -13.10 31.67 25.75
N GLU A 291 -13.40 32.83 25.18
CA GLU A 291 -13.62 34.06 25.95
C GLU A 291 -14.91 33.97 26.80
N ALA A 292 -15.97 33.36 26.26
CA ALA A 292 -17.21 33.14 26.99
C ALA A 292 -17.04 32.17 28.17
N PHE A 293 -16.24 31.11 28.00
CA PHE A 293 -15.88 30.19 29.09
C PHE A 293 -15.08 30.90 30.18
N VAL A 294 -13.98 31.58 29.83
CA VAL A 294 -13.11 32.29 30.78
C VAL A 294 -13.90 33.37 31.53
N ARG A 295 -14.73 34.14 30.83
CA ARG A 295 -15.59 35.16 31.43
C ARG A 295 -16.60 34.54 32.40
N ALA A 296 -17.23 33.43 32.04
CA ALA A 296 -18.22 32.78 32.90
C ALA A 296 -17.60 32.18 34.16
N VAL A 297 -16.38 31.62 34.06
CA VAL A 297 -15.66 31.06 35.21
C VAL A 297 -15.18 32.17 36.16
N ASN A 298 -14.72 33.29 35.61
CA ASN A 298 -14.28 34.45 36.39
C ASN A 298 -15.44 35.29 36.97
N ALA A 299 -16.67 35.06 36.52
CA ALA A 299 -17.88 35.72 37.03
C ALA A 299 -18.56 34.94 38.17
N LYS A 300 -17.95 33.83 38.62
CA LYS A 300 -18.36 33.06 39.78
C LYS A 300 -17.59 33.52 41.01
#